data_AF-A0A259LJP6-F1
#
_entry.id   AF-A0A259LJP6-F1
#
_cell.length_a   1.000
_cell.length_b   1.000
_cell.length_c   1.000
_cell.angle_alpha   90.00
_cell.angle_beta   90.00
_cell.angle_gamma   90.00
#
_symmetry.space_group_name_H-M   'P 1'
#
loop_
_entity.id
_entity.type
_entity.pdbx_description
1 polymer ?
#
loop_
_entity_poly.entity_id
_entity_poly.type
_entity_poly.pdbx_seq_one_letter_code
_entity_poly.pdbx_strand_id
1 'polypeptide(L)' 'MRESFFETLIGAIVVGVAGFFLWFALARGGDSSGVGPDQYEVTARFNSVSGISRGSDVRIAGVKAGVVKT' A
#
# COMPACT_ATOMS: atom_id res chain seq x y z
N MET A 1 -36.57 15.23 19.17
CA MET A 1 -36.58 13.77 18.82
C MET A 1 -36.38 13.48 17.33
N ARG A 2 -37.01 14.20 16.38
CA ARG A 2 -36.75 13.98 14.94
C ARG A 2 -35.33 14.34 14.51
N GLU A 3 -34.81 15.43 15.06
CA GLU A 3 -33.45 15.96 14.89
C GLU A 3 -32.33 14.97 15.27
N SER A 4 -32.45 14.27 16.42
CA SER A 4 -31.45 13.29 16.87
C SER A 4 -31.34 12.06 15.96
N PHE A 5 -32.43 11.71 15.28
CA PHE A 5 -32.45 10.60 14.31
C PHE A 5 -31.67 10.96 13.03
N PHE A 6 -31.81 12.19 12.52
CA PHE A 6 -31.07 12.64 11.36
C PHE A 6 -29.56 12.75 11.64
N GLU A 7 -29.18 13.24 12.81
CA GLU A 7 -27.77 13.30 13.22
C GLU A 7 -27.13 11.91 13.29
N THR A 8 -27.83 10.96 13.90
CA THR A 8 -27.37 9.56 13.99
C THR A 8 -27.26 8.92 12.60
N LEU A 9 -28.21 9.20 11.70
CA LEU A 9 -28.19 8.68 10.34
C LEU A 9 -27.00 9.21 9.54
N ILE A 10 -26.71 10.51 9.65
CA ILE A 10 -25.55 11.13 8.99
C ILE A 10 -24.26 10.55 9.57
N GLY A 11 -24.16 10.42 10.89
CA GLY A 11 -23.01 9.80 11.56
C GLY A 11 -22.77 8.36 11.09
N ALA A 12 -23.82 7.55 10.95
CA ALA A 12 -23.73 6.18 10.45
C ALA A 12 -23.20 6.13 9.00
N ILE A 13 -23.64 7.05 8.14
CA ILE A 13 -23.13 7.16 6.76
C ILE A 13 -21.63 7.51 6.76
N VAL A 14 -21.22 8.47 7.57
CA VAL A 14 -19.81 8.88 7.69
C VAL A 14 -18.93 7.71 8.12
N VAL A 15 -19.35 6.94 9.12
CA VAL A 15 -18.62 5.74 9.58
C VAL A 15 -18.57 4.69 8.48
N GLY A 16 -19.66 4.48 7.74
CA GLY A 16 -19.69 3.56 6.60
C GLY A 16 -18.70 3.94 5.50
N VAL A 17 -18.66 5.22 5.12
CA VAL A 17 -17.71 5.75 4.14
C VAL A 17 -16.27 5.63 4.66
N ALA A 18 -16.00 5.95 5.91
CA ALA A 18 -14.68 5.80 6.52
C ALA A 18 -14.21 4.33 6.51
N GLY A 19 -15.09 3.39 6.84
CA GLY A 19 -14.81 1.95 6.75
C GLY A 19 -14.49 1.49 5.33
N PHE A 20 -15.24 1.99 4.34
CA PHE A 20 -14.96 1.73 2.93
C PHE A 20 -13.58 2.27 2.50
N PHE A 21 -13.25 3.50 2.86
CA PHE A 21 -11.94 4.10 2.57
C PHE A 21 -10.80 3.35 3.25
N LEU A 22 -10.99 2.92 4.49
CA LEU A 22 -10.00 2.10 5.20
C LEU A 22 -9.78 0.78 4.48
N TRP A 23 -10.86 0.07 4.13
CA TRP A 23 -10.76 -1.18 3.37
C TRP A 23 -10.07 -0.97 2.03
N PHE A 24 -10.45 0.07 1.29
CA PHE A 24 -9.83 0.44 0.03
C PHE A 24 -8.33 0.72 0.16
N ALA A 25 -7.95 1.50 1.18
CA ALA A 25 -6.56 1.87 1.43
C ALA A 25 -5.72 0.65 1.83
N LEU A 26 -6.28 -0.29 2.60
CA LEU A 26 -5.61 -1.55 2.91
C LEU A 26 -5.51 -2.46 1.67
N ALA A 27 -6.57 -2.51 0.87
CA ALA A 27 -6.63 -3.34 -0.33
C ALA A 27 -5.73 -2.84 -1.47
N ARG A 28 -5.49 -1.52 -1.59
CA ARG A 28 -4.69 -0.92 -2.68
C ARG A 28 -3.40 -0.24 -2.24
N GLY A 29 -3.29 0.16 -0.97
CA GLY A 29 -2.09 0.79 -0.43
C GLY A 29 -0.94 -0.20 -0.23
N GLY A 30 -1.21 -1.51 -0.22
CA GLY A 30 -0.20 -2.56 -0.21
C GLY A 30 0.48 -2.80 -1.57
N ASP A 31 -0.16 -2.41 -2.68
CA ASP A 31 0.29 -2.74 -4.04
C ASP A 31 1.54 -1.98 -4.49
N SER A 32 2.02 -0.96 -3.76
CA SER A 32 3.34 -0.39 -4.01
C SER A 32 4.51 -1.34 -3.65
N SER A 33 4.21 -2.48 -3.04
CA SER A 33 5.18 -3.52 -2.63
C SER A 33 4.81 -4.92 -3.14
N GLY A 34 3.67 -5.06 -3.82
CA GLY A 34 3.16 -6.32 -4.35
C GLY A 34 3.72 -6.59 -5.74
N VAL A 35 4.26 -7.79 -5.93
CA VAL A 35 4.53 -8.38 -7.25
C VAL A 35 3.20 -8.39 -8.00
N GLY A 36 2.98 -7.41 -8.86
CA GLY A 36 1.90 -7.43 -9.84
C GLY A 36 2.03 -8.67 -10.74
N PRO A 37 0.99 -9.02 -11.51
CA PRO A 37 0.98 -10.26 -12.30
C PRO A 37 2.14 -10.40 -13.31
N ASP A 38 2.85 -9.30 -13.61
CA ASP A 38 3.98 -9.24 -14.54
C ASP A 38 5.35 -9.04 -13.86
N GLN A 39 5.42 -9.14 -12.52
CA GLN A 39 6.67 -9.00 -11.77
C GLN A 39 7.27 -10.38 -11.43
N TYR A 40 8.60 -10.47 -11.33
CA TYR A 40 9.31 -11.70 -10.96
C TYR A 40 10.43 -11.41 -9.96
N GLU A 41 10.79 -12.42 -9.17
CA GLU A 41 11.85 -12.33 -8.17
C GLU A 41 13.22 -12.55 -8.82
N VAL A 42 14.19 -11.72 -8.46
CA VAL A 42 15.57 -11.81 -8.94
C VAL A 42 16.51 -11.76 -7.76
N THR A 43 17.40 -12.74 -7.67
CA THR A 43 18.43 -12.81 -6.64
C THR A 43 19.77 -12.43 -7.22
N ALA A 44 20.45 -11.51 -6.54
CA ALA A 44 21.81 -11.09 -6.88
C ALA A 44 22.74 -11.29 -5.68
N ARG A 45 24.00 -11.62 -5.94
CA ARG A 45 25.02 -11.83 -4.91
C ARG A 45 25.99 -10.66 -4.89
N PHE A 46 26.24 -10.12 -3.71
CA PHE A 46 27.16 -9.01 -3.47
C PHE A 46 28.14 -9.38 -2.35
N ASN A 47 29.32 -8.76 -2.36
CA ASN A 47 30.28 -8.90 -1.27
C ASN A 47 29.88 -8.10 -0.01
N SER A 48 29.08 -7.04 -0.17
CA SER A 48 28.50 -6.26 0.93
C SER A 48 27.20 -5.60 0.47
N VAL A 49 26.21 -5.52 1.37
CA VAL A 49 24.88 -4.91 1.15
C VAL A 49 24.62 -3.76 2.13
N SER A 50 25.68 -3.16 2.68
CA SER A 50 25.58 -2.06 3.63
C SER A 50 24.78 -0.88 3.04
N GLY A 51 23.82 -0.37 3.81
CA GLY A 51 22.95 0.73 3.39
C GLY A 51 21.72 0.34 2.56
N ILE A 52 21.51 -0.95 2.27
CA ILE A 52 20.30 -1.45 1.60
C ILE A 52 19.34 -2.00 2.66
N SER A 53 18.08 -1.54 2.61
CA SER A 53 17.00 -1.99 3.50
C SER A 53 15.82 -2.57 2.71
N ARG A 54 14.92 -3.32 3.39
CA ARG A 54 13.68 -3.82 2.77
C ARG A 54 12.85 -2.64 2.24
N GLY A 55 12.34 -2.79 1.02
CA GLY A 55 11.62 -1.72 0.33
C GLY A 55 12.51 -0.72 -0.40
N SER A 56 13.83 -0.88 -0.37
CA SER A 56 14.75 -0.06 -1.18
C SER A 56 14.41 -0.15 -2.65
N ASP A 57 14.49 0.97 -3.36
CA ASP A 57 14.17 1.05 -4.78
C ASP A 57 15.23 0.36 -5.63
N VAL A 58 14.81 -0.53 -6.54
CA VAL A 58 15.68 -1.09 -7.57
C VAL A 58 15.48 -0.29 -8.84
N ARG A 59 16.55 0.25 -9.43
CA ARG A 59 16.50 1.17 -10.57
C ARG A 59 17.31 0.66 -11.76
N ILE A 60 16.76 0.88 -12.96
CA ILE A 60 17.43 0.62 -14.23
C ILE A 60 17.52 1.97 -14.97
N ALA A 61 18.74 2.42 -15.27
CA ALA A 61 18.99 3.72 -15.91
C ALA A 61 18.30 4.92 -15.21
N GLY A 62 18.14 4.85 -13.88
CA GLY A 62 17.49 5.89 -13.08
C GLY A 62 15.97 5.77 -12.93
N VAL A 63 15.32 4.85 -13.66
CA VAL A 63 13.89 4.58 -13.55
C VAL A 63 13.64 3.48 -12.52
N LYS A 64 12.67 3.68 -11.63
CA LYS A 64 12.21 2.67 -10.67
C LYS A 64 11.69 1.44 -11.42
N ALA A 65 12.32 0.29 -11.19
CA ALA A 65 11.99 -0.98 -11.80
C ALA A 65 11.42 -2.00 -10.79
N GLY A 66 11.65 -1.79 -9.48
CA GLY A 66 11.13 -2.69 -8.46
C GLY A 66 11.54 -2.26 -7.05
N VAL A 67 11.40 -3.19 -6.10
CA VAL A 67 11.75 -3.00 -4.69
C VAL A 67 12.48 -4.22 -4.13
N VAL A 68 13.40 -3.99 -3.20
CA VAL A 68 14.10 -5.07 -2.48
C VAL A 68 13.11 -5.76 -1.54
N LYS A 69 12.80 -7.02 -1.85
CA LYS A 69 12.00 -7.90 -1.01
C LYS A 69 12.92 -8.70 -0.09
N THR A 70 12.38 -9.09 1.07
CA THR A 70 13.05 -9.88 2.11
C THR A 70 13.54 -11.21 1.59
#